data_AF-A0A1J4YVL4-F1
#
_entry.id   AF-A0A1J4YVL4-F1
#
_cell.length_a   1.000
_cell.length_b   1.000
_cell.length_c   1.000
_cell.angle_alpha   90.00
_cell.angle_beta   90.00
_cell.angle_gamma   90.00
#
_symmetry.space_group_name_H-M   'P 1'
#
loop_
_entity.id
_entity.type
_entity.pdbx_description
1 polymer ?
#
loop_
_entity_poly.entity_id
_entity_poly.type
_entity_poly.pdbx_seq_one_letter_code
_entity_poly.pdbx_strand_id
1 'polypeptide(L)'
;MIDTPADVAGWADWIAGNNHIDAKLRDENRASEKDYFLAVHAATEAMFRRILFVGLRLNRVTFPDASDWLFHNDVTPNKTNYPKLFDKLYSHKQITWAGVISSADGLETLWELWLGFSKTVRNHLAHGIRKYDSEWIRCGIAVDQELLIRLNVALLPFVGGSVAGTLSSFNPRLPKGISGTDLPAVTGIKSSNQRPKISLVDAQQKFSTLPKRKIASVKKDKR
;
A
#
# COMPACT_ATOMS: atom_id res chain seq x y z
N MET A 1 -10.97 28.96 15.10
CA MET A 1 -10.11 28.44 14.01
C MET A 1 -9.36 27.26 14.59
N ILE A 2 -9.75 26.04 14.23
CA ILE A 2 -9.05 24.82 14.65
C ILE A 2 -8.02 24.57 13.55
N ASP A 3 -6.75 24.61 13.94
CA ASP A 3 -5.59 24.44 13.04
C ASP A 3 -5.77 23.25 12.10
N THR A 4 -5.51 23.54 10.83
CA THR A 4 -5.53 22.66 9.67
C THR A 4 -4.61 21.43 9.89
N PRO A 5 -4.89 20.25 9.29
CA PRO A 5 -4.08 19.04 9.48
C PRO A 5 -2.65 19.29 9.02
N ALA A 6 -1.69 18.53 9.57
CA ALA A 6 -0.27 18.52 9.20
C ALA A 6 -0.02 17.99 7.77
N ASP A 7 -0.76 18.53 6.80
CA ASP A 7 -0.67 18.19 5.41
C ASP A 7 0.51 18.95 4.79
N VAL A 8 1.27 18.25 3.95
CA VAL A 8 2.37 18.85 3.22
C VAL A 8 1.82 19.74 2.10
N ALA A 9 2.64 20.66 1.61
CA ALA A 9 2.23 21.61 0.58
C ALA A 9 1.73 20.87 -0.68
N GLY A 10 0.58 21.28 -1.21
CA GLY A 10 -0.01 20.68 -2.42
C GLY A 10 -0.71 19.34 -2.20
N TRP A 11 -0.78 18.82 -0.97
CA TRP A 11 -1.44 17.54 -0.68
C TRP A 11 -2.92 17.50 -1.09
N ALA A 12 -3.69 18.54 -0.76
CA ALA A 12 -5.11 18.62 -1.07
C ALA A 12 -5.36 18.57 -2.58
N ASP A 13 -4.63 19.38 -3.35
CA ASP A 13 -4.73 19.42 -4.82
C ASP A 13 -4.28 18.08 -5.43
N TRP A 14 -3.21 17.49 -4.89
CA TRP A 14 -2.72 16.21 -5.36
C TRP A 14 -3.73 15.08 -5.10
N ILE A 15 -4.34 14.99 -3.91
CA ILE A 15 -5.39 13.99 -3.62
C ILE A 15 -6.54 14.11 -4.62
N ALA A 16 -7.01 15.33 -4.90
CA ALA A 16 -8.17 15.55 -5.77
C ALA A 16 -7.95 14.98 -7.19
N GLY A 17 -6.70 14.96 -7.67
CA GLY A 17 -6.32 14.35 -8.95
C GLY A 17 -6.02 12.85 -8.89
N ASN A 18 -5.88 12.26 -7.70
CA ASN A 18 -5.37 10.90 -7.50
C ASN A 18 -6.40 10.01 -6.79
N ASN A 19 -7.45 9.67 -7.54
CA ASN A 19 -8.65 8.98 -7.02
C ASN A 19 -8.39 7.63 -6.34
N HIS A 20 -7.31 6.91 -6.65
CA HIS A 20 -7.01 5.66 -5.97
C HIS A 20 -6.62 5.90 -4.52
N ILE A 21 -5.85 6.96 -4.27
CA ILE A 21 -5.42 7.36 -2.94
C ILE A 21 -6.55 8.08 -2.20
N ASP A 22 -7.29 8.98 -2.88
CA ASP A 22 -8.50 9.60 -2.31
C ASP A 22 -9.47 8.54 -1.79
N ALA A 23 -9.78 7.52 -2.58
CA ALA A 23 -10.69 6.44 -2.17
C ALA A 23 -10.20 5.64 -0.96
N LYS A 24 -8.89 5.65 -0.67
CA LYS A 24 -8.32 4.98 0.51
C LYS A 24 -8.37 5.84 1.77
N LEU A 25 -8.46 7.16 1.61
CA LEU A 25 -8.46 8.13 2.70
C LEU A 25 -9.86 8.72 2.93
N ARG A 26 -10.84 8.33 2.12
CA ARG A 26 -12.22 8.77 2.20
C ARG A 26 -12.81 8.33 3.55
N ASP A 27 -13.46 9.27 4.22
CA ASP A 27 -14.11 9.09 5.52
C ASP A 27 -13.16 8.84 6.70
N GLU A 28 -11.84 8.95 6.50
CA GLU A 28 -10.87 8.80 7.58
C GLU A 28 -10.93 9.96 8.58
N ASN A 29 -10.85 9.62 9.87
CA ASN A 29 -10.97 10.59 10.94
C ASN A 29 -9.70 11.44 11.07
N ARG A 30 -9.66 12.56 10.35
CA ARG A 30 -8.58 13.54 10.41
C ARG A 30 -8.40 14.21 11.78
N ALA A 31 -9.40 14.16 12.67
CA ALA A 31 -9.25 14.69 14.04
C ALA A 31 -8.41 13.77 14.93
N SER A 32 -8.29 12.49 14.58
CA SER A 32 -7.38 11.55 15.23
C SER A 32 -6.09 11.45 14.41
N GLU A 33 -5.04 12.18 14.81
CA GLU A 33 -3.75 12.17 14.11
C GLU A 33 -3.19 10.76 13.96
N LYS A 34 -3.37 9.92 14.99
CA LYS A 34 -2.96 8.53 14.97
C LYS A 34 -3.69 7.74 13.88
N ASP A 35 -5.03 7.82 13.84
CA ASP A 35 -5.80 7.02 12.89
C ASP A 35 -5.56 7.53 11.46
N TYR A 36 -5.47 8.85 11.30
CA TYR A 36 -5.11 9.46 10.03
C TYR A 36 -3.71 9.03 9.55
N PHE A 37 -2.71 9.02 10.43
CA PHE A 37 -1.38 8.50 10.11
C PHE A 37 -1.42 7.04 9.65
N LEU A 38 -2.15 6.18 10.36
CA LEU A 38 -2.29 4.77 9.99
C LEU A 38 -2.94 4.61 8.60
N ALA A 39 -3.94 5.44 8.30
CA ALA A 39 -4.62 5.44 7.00
C ALA A 39 -3.71 5.93 5.86
N VAL A 40 -3.00 7.05 6.06
CA VAL A 40 -2.01 7.56 5.09
C VAL A 40 -0.92 6.52 4.83
N HIS A 41 -0.43 5.85 5.87
CA HIS A 41 0.56 4.79 5.71
C HIS A 41 0.05 3.59 4.93
N ALA A 42 -1.19 3.16 5.20
CA ALA A 42 -1.83 2.11 4.43
C ALA A 42 -2.02 2.50 2.96
N ALA A 43 -2.31 3.78 2.66
CA ALA A 43 -2.38 4.29 1.30
C ALA A 43 -1.01 4.28 0.61
N THR A 44 0.06 4.62 1.32
CA THR A 44 1.45 4.50 0.84
C THR A 44 1.81 3.05 0.47
N GLU A 45 1.50 2.08 1.35
CA GLU A 45 1.68 0.65 1.07
C GLU A 45 0.84 0.19 -0.14
N ALA A 46 -0.38 0.70 -0.28
CA ALA A 46 -1.24 0.42 -1.43
C ALA A 46 -0.65 0.95 -2.74
N MET A 47 -0.02 2.13 -2.73
CA MET A 47 0.68 2.66 -3.90
C MET A 47 1.86 1.76 -4.30
N PHE A 48 2.68 1.31 -3.35
CA PHE A 48 3.76 0.36 -3.63
C PHE A 48 3.25 -0.95 -4.23
N ARG A 49 2.13 -1.49 -3.74
CA ARG A 49 1.49 -2.67 -4.34
C ARG A 49 0.99 -2.39 -5.76
N ARG A 50 0.45 -1.20 -6.01
CA ARG A 50 -0.04 -0.79 -7.33
C ARG A 50 1.09 -0.60 -8.34
N ILE A 51 2.26 -0.14 -7.91
CA ILE A 51 3.47 -0.09 -8.73
C ILE A 51 3.86 -1.51 -9.21
N LEU A 52 3.82 -2.51 -8.33
CA LEU A 52 4.05 -3.90 -8.72
C LEU A 52 2.97 -4.43 -9.65
N PHE A 53 1.70 -4.08 -9.40
CA PHE A 53 0.58 -4.41 -10.29
C PHE A 53 0.81 -3.89 -11.71
N VAL A 54 1.19 -2.61 -11.85
CA VAL A 54 1.54 -2.00 -13.14
C VAL A 54 2.69 -2.76 -13.80
N GLY A 55 3.75 -3.08 -13.05
CA GLY A 55 4.87 -3.90 -13.54
C GLY A 55 4.43 -5.27 -14.08
N LEU A 56 3.56 -5.97 -13.37
CA LEU A 56 2.98 -7.25 -13.83
C LEU A 56 2.19 -7.08 -15.13
N ARG A 57 1.36 -6.03 -15.22
CA ARG A 57 0.56 -5.74 -16.42
C ARG A 57 1.43 -5.36 -17.63
N LEU A 58 2.54 -4.65 -17.41
CA LEU A 58 3.53 -4.36 -18.45
C LEU A 58 4.18 -5.63 -19.00
N ASN A 59 4.34 -6.66 -18.16
CA ASN A 59 4.77 -8.01 -18.56
C ASN A 59 3.62 -8.89 -19.09
N ARG A 60 2.48 -8.30 -19.45
CA ARG A 60 1.30 -9.00 -20.01
C ARG A 60 0.71 -10.08 -19.08
N VAL A 61 0.95 -10.02 -17.78
CA VAL A 61 0.20 -10.82 -16.80
C VAL A 61 -1.26 -10.37 -16.83
N THR A 62 -2.24 -11.27 -16.83
CA THR A 62 -3.66 -10.89 -16.84
C THR A 62 -4.05 -10.11 -15.59
N PHE A 63 -5.15 -9.34 -15.64
CA PHE A 63 -5.62 -8.61 -14.45
C PHE A 63 -5.92 -9.55 -13.28
N PRO A 64 -6.69 -10.66 -13.46
CA PRO A 64 -6.94 -11.62 -12.38
C PRO A 64 -5.64 -12.21 -11.83
N ASP A 65 -4.72 -12.65 -12.68
CA ASP A 65 -3.47 -13.28 -12.23
C ASP A 65 -2.57 -12.30 -11.46
N ALA A 66 -2.48 -11.05 -11.92
CA ALA A 66 -1.70 -10.03 -11.22
C ALA A 66 -2.30 -9.71 -9.85
N SER A 67 -3.63 -9.64 -9.76
CA SER A 67 -4.34 -9.42 -8.50
C SER A 67 -4.19 -10.59 -7.54
N ASP A 68 -4.38 -11.83 -8.01
CA ASP A 68 -4.25 -13.06 -7.21
C ASP A 68 -2.79 -13.25 -6.74
N TRP A 69 -1.82 -12.95 -7.61
CA TRP A 69 -0.41 -13.00 -7.25
C TRP A 69 -0.07 -11.99 -6.15
N LEU A 70 -0.51 -10.74 -6.24
CA LEU A 70 -0.27 -9.72 -5.18
C LEU A 70 -1.03 -10.02 -3.89
N PHE A 71 -2.15 -10.72 -3.96
CA PHE A 71 -2.91 -11.15 -2.78
C PHE A 71 -2.18 -12.27 -2.03
N HIS A 72 -1.62 -13.23 -2.76
CA HIS A 72 -0.94 -14.39 -2.18
C HIS A 72 0.54 -14.15 -1.84
N ASN A 73 1.19 -13.18 -2.49
CA ASN A 73 2.57 -12.82 -2.21
C ASN A 73 2.62 -11.52 -1.41
N ASP A 74 2.98 -11.64 -0.14
CA ASP A 74 3.08 -10.48 0.75
C ASP A 74 4.37 -9.70 0.49
N VAL A 75 4.34 -8.88 -0.55
CA VAL A 75 5.49 -8.05 -0.90
C VAL A 75 5.44 -6.76 -0.09
N THR A 76 6.00 -6.81 1.11
CA THR A 76 6.18 -5.62 1.94
C THR A 76 7.40 -4.82 1.46
N PRO A 77 7.26 -3.52 1.16
CA PRO A 77 8.38 -2.70 0.73
C PRO A 77 9.52 -2.70 1.76
N ASN A 78 10.75 -2.89 1.29
CA ASN A 78 11.97 -2.97 2.09
C ASN A 78 13.20 -2.60 1.23
N LYS A 79 14.37 -2.38 1.85
CA LYS A 79 15.59 -1.93 1.17
C LYS A 79 16.14 -2.90 0.11
N THR A 80 15.81 -4.19 0.17
CA THR A 80 16.52 -5.22 -0.60
C THR A 80 15.63 -5.90 -1.64
N ASN A 81 14.50 -6.45 -1.24
CA ASN A 81 13.67 -7.31 -2.10
C ASN A 81 12.73 -6.49 -2.98
N TYR A 82 12.21 -5.36 -2.48
CA TYR A 82 11.30 -4.52 -3.27
C TYR A 82 12.01 -3.91 -4.50
N PRO A 83 13.21 -3.29 -4.38
CA PRO A 83 13.97 -2.82 -5.53
C PRO A 83 14.26 -3.92 -6.55
N LYS A 84 14.70 -5.10 -6.10
CA LYS A 84 14.99 -6.24 -7.00
C LYS A 84 13.76 -6.69 -7.80
N LEU A 85 12.60 -6.78 -7.15
CA LEU A 85 11.36 -7.16 -7.83
C LEU A 85 10.92 -6.05 -8.79
N PHE A 86 11.02 -4.79 -8.39
CA PHE A 86 10.76 -3.66 -9.26
C PHE A 86 11.64 -3.72 -10.52
N ASP A 87 12.96 -3.78 -10.36
CA ASP A 87 13.92 -3.83 -11.48
C ASP A 87 13.59 -4.97 -12.44
N LYS A 88 13.21 -6.13 -11.90
CA LYS A 88 12.81 -7.26 -12.72
C LYS A 88 11.55 -6.98 -13.54
N LEU A 89 10.49 -6.48 -12.92
CA LEU A 89 9.23 -6.16 -13.59
C LEU A 89 9.38 -5.03 -14.62
N TYR A 90 10.26 -4.06 -14.38
CA TYR A 90 10.44 -2.88 -15.22
C TYR A 90 11.64 -3.00 -16.20
N SER A 91 12.34 -4.14 -16.21
CA SER A 91 13.54 -4.39 -17.03
C SER A 91 13.37 -4.12 -18.53
N HIS A 92 12.21 -4.48 -19.12
CA HIS A 92 11.90 -4.24 -20.54
C HIS A 92 11.81 -2.74 -20.91
N LYS A 93 11.64 -1.86 -19.92
CA LYS A 93 11.69 -0.40 -20.07
C LYS A 93 13.06 0.18 -19.72
N GLN A 94 14.01 -0.65 -19.30
CA GLN A 94 15.34 -0.25 -18.81
C GLN A 94 15.27 0.71 -17.62
N ILE A 95 14.26 0.54 -16.76
CA ILE A 95 14.09 1.36 -15.55
C ILE A 95 14.51 0.53 -14.35
N THR A 96 15.24 1.17 -13.45
CA THR A 96 15.61 0.61 -12.15
C THR A 96 15.00 1.43 -11.02
N TRP A 97 14.80 0.82 -9.87
CA TRP A 97 14.33 1.47 -8.64
C TRP A 97 15.28 2.61 -8.26
N ALA A 98 16.59 2.37 -8.34
CA ALA A 98 17.63 3.38 -8.12
C ALA A 98 17.49 4.57 -9.07
N GLY A 99 17.16 4.32 -10.34
CA GLY A 99 16.90 5.37 -11.32
C GLY A 99 15.64 6.18 -11.00
N VAL A 100 14.58 5.53 -10.52
CA VAL A 100 13.34 6.22 -10.09
C VAL A 100 13.60 7.11 -8.88
N ILE A 101 14.19 6.58 -7.81
CA ILE A 101 14.39 7.35 -6.57
C ILE A 101 15.42 8.48 -6.71
N SER A 102 16.35 8.38 -7.66
CA SER A 102 17.30 9.47 -7.96
C SER A 102 16.76 10.49 -8.98
N SER A 103 15.65 10.21 -9.66
CA SER A 103 15.05 11.11 -10.66
C SER A 103 14.24 12.27 -10.09
N ALA A 104 13.90 12.22 -8.81
CA ALA A 104 13.16 13.28 -8.13
C ALA A 104 13.93 13.74 -6.89
N ASP A 105 14.04 15.05 -6.72
CA ASP A 105 14.76 15.64 -5.59
C ASP A 105 14.23 15.12 -4.26
N GLY A 106 15.14 14.77 -3.34
CA GLY A 106 14.83 14.25 -2.00
C GLY A 106 14.08 12.91 -1.93
N LEU A 107 13.74 12.26 -3.04
CA LEU A 107 12.93 11.04 -3.04
C LEU A 107 13.68 9.83 -2.43
N GLU A 108 14.99 9.72 -2.65
CA GLU A 108 15.82 8.71 -1.99
C GLU A 108 15.79 8.87 -0.46
N THR A 109 15.95 10.09 0.05
CA THR A 109 15.88 10.38 1.49
C THR A 109 14.48 10.08 2.05
N LEU A 110 13.42 10.44 1.34
CA LEU A 110 12.04 10.12 1.75
C LEU A 110 11.78 8.61 1.79
N TRP A 111 12.33 7.86 0.83
CA TRP A 111 12.26 6.40 0.84
C TRP A 111 12.96 5.81 2.07
N GLU A 112 14.14 6.32 2.42
CA GLU A 112 14.86 5.89 3.62
C GLU A 112 14.14 6.25 4.91
N LEU A 113 13.58 7.47 5.00
CA LEU A 113 12.77 7.92 6.14
C LEU A 113 11.50 7.10 6.27
N TRP A 114 10.83 6.78 5.17
CA TRP A 114 9.62 5.97 5.22
C TRP A 114 9.93 4.57 5.79
N LEU A 115 11.02 3.95 5.33
CA LEU A 115 11.45 2.64 5.80
C LEU A 115 11.94 2.62 7.26
N GLY A 116 12.76 3.59 7.64
CA GLY A 116 13.44 3.63 8.93
C GLY A 116 12.62 4.29 10.04
N PHE A 117 11.83 5.29 9.70
CA PHE A 117 11.06 6.11 10.63
C PHE A 117 9.56 5.79 10.55
N SER A 118 8.89 6.14 9.46
CA SER A 118 7.43 6.09 9.39
C SER A 118 6.88 4.67 9.61
N LYS A 119 7.43 3.69 8.89
CA LYS A 119 7.06 2.28 9.03
C LYS A 119 7.31 1.74 10.45
N THR A 120 8.38 2.18 11.10
CA THR A 120 8.70 1.81 12.49
C THR A 120 7.65 2.37 13.46
N VAL A 121 7.33 3.66 13.33
CA VAL A 121 6.28 4.33 14.13
C VAL A 121 4.93 3.63 13.92
N ARG A 122 4.55 3.36 12.66
CA ARG A 122 3.32 2.65 12.32
C ARG A 122 3.25 1.26 12.95
N ASN A 123 4.32 0.47 12.85
CA ASN A 123 4.35 -0.86 13.45
C ASN A 123 4.20 -0.82 14.97
N HIS A 124 4.87 0.12 15.63
CA HIS A 124 4.73 0.29 17.07
C HIS A 124 3.30 0.71 17.48
N LEU A 125 2.68 1.63 16.75
CA LEU A 125 1.31 2.06 17.00
C LEU A 125 0.28 0.95 16.74
N ALA A 126 0.44 0.20 15.65
CA ALA A 126 -0.46 -0.89 15.26
C ALA A 126 -0.41 -2.08 16.23
N HIS A 127 0.76 -2.37 16.81
CA HIS A 127 0.94 -3.45 17.78
C HIS A 127 0.88 -3.00 19.24
N GLY A 128 0.64 -1.71 19.51
CA GLY A 128 0.59 -1.18 20.87
C GLY A 128 1.92 -1.22 21.62
N ILE A 129 3.05 -1.30 20.92
CA ILE A 129 4.39 -1.43 21.49
C ILE A 129 4.83 -0.13 22.16
N ARG A 130 4.60 1.01 21.51
CA ARG A 130 5.03 2.33 21.98
C ARG A 130 4.00 3.40 21.63
N LYS A 131 3.84 4.36 22.54
CA LYS A 131 3.09 5.60 22.31
C LYS A 131 4.03 6.67 21.75
N TYR A 132 3.52 7.46 20.83
CA TYR A 132 4.19 8.60 20.22
C TYR A 132 3.38 9.86 20.50
N ASP A 133 4.06 10.98 20.68
CA ASP A 133 3.42 12.28 20.73
C ASP A 133 3.00 12.75 19.33
N SER A 134 2.28 13.87 19.28
CA SER A 134 1.79 14.47 18.04
C SER A 134 2.91 14.87 17.07
N GLU A 135 4.08 15.27 17.56
CA GLU A 135 5.18 15.70 16.68
C GLU A 135 5.70 14.53 15.83
N TRP A 136 5.92 13.37 16.47
CA TRP A 136 6.33 12.15 15.77
C TRP A 136 5.29 11.69 14.75
N ILE A 137 4.00 11.74 15.12
CA ILE A 137 2.91 11.31 14.24
C ILE A 137 2.77 12.25 13.03
N ARG A 138 2.81 13.57 13.25
CA ARG A 138 2.77 14.58 12.17
C ARG A 138 3.97 14.44 11.23
N CYS A 139 5.16 14.19 11.76
CA CYS A 139 6.34 13.91 10.94
C CYS A 139 6.15 12.64 10.09
N GLY A 140 5.55 11.59 10.65
CA GLY A 140 5.22 10.36 9.92
C GLY A 140 4.21 10.61 8.79
N ILE A 141 3.17 11.39 9.05
CA ILE A 141 2.21 11.83 8.02
C ILE A 141 2.93 12.57 6.90
N ALA A 142 3.77 13.55 7.23
CA ALA A 142 4.48 14.35 6.24
C ALA A 142 5.41 13.50 5.35
N VAL A 143 6.17 12.57 5.95
CA VAL A 143 7.03 11.63 5.21
C VAL A 143 6.21 10.82 4.20
N ASP A 144 5.06 10.29 4.62
CA ASP A 144 4.23 9.45 3.75
C ASP A 144 3.56 10.25 2.63
N GLN A 145 3.05 11.45 2.92
CA GLN A 145 2.43 12.31 1.92
C GLN A 145 3.45 12.79 0.87
N GLU A 146 4.63 13.26 1.29
CA GLU A 146 5.71 13.66 0.38
C GLU A 146 6.18 12.48 -0.47
N LEU A 147 6.33 11.30 0.12
CA LEU A 147 6.71 10.09 -0.61
C LEU A 147 5.64 9.73 -1.66
N LEU A 148 4.35 9.76 -1.30
CA LEU A 148 3.25 9.50 -2.23
C LEU A 148 3.29 10.46 -3.43
N ILE A 149 3.42 11.76 -3.18
CA ILE A 149 3.46 12.79 -4.22
C ILE A 149 4.66 12.57 -5.14
N ARG A 150 5.89 12.54 -4.57
CA ARG A 150 7.13 12.52 -5.35
C ARG A 150 7.32 11.20 -6.08
N LEU A 151 6.97 10.07 -5.47
CA LEU A 151 7.07 8.77 -6.13
C LEU A 151 6.07 8.64 -7.28
N ASN A 152 4.85 9.17 -7.14
CA ASN A 152 3.89 9.21 -8.25
C ASN A 152 4.45 10.03 -9.42
N VAL A 153 4.98 11.23 -9.15
CA VAL A 153 5.59 12.10 -10.17
C VAL A 153 6.79 11.44 -10.85
N ALA A 154 7.69 10.84 -10.07
CA ALA A 154 8.87 10.14 -10.59
C ALA A 154 8.50 8.99 -11.53
N LEU A 155 7.36 8.33 -11.32
CA LEU A 155 6.90 7.21 -12.14
C LEU A 155 6.12 7.62 -13.39
N LEU A 156 5.51 8.81 -13.41
CA LEU A 156 4.73 9.32 -14.56
C LEU A 156 5.42 9.12 -15.92
N PRO A 157 6.67 9.59 -16.15
CA PRO A 157 7.31 9.50 -17.47
C PRO A 157 7.56 8.06 -17.93
N PHE A 158 7.65 7.13 -16.98
CA PHE A 158 8.01 5.75 -17.22
C PHE A 158 6.82 4.86 -17.58
N VAL A 159 5.69 5.09 -16.91
CA VAL A 159 4.48 4.26 -17.08
C VAL A 159 3.40 4.96 -17.88
N GLY A 160 3.57 6.24 -18.21
CA GLY A 160 2.66 7.00 -19.07
C GLY A 160 1.37 7.44 -18.36
N GLY A 161 1.34 7.43 -17.04
CA GLY A 161 0.15 7.77 -16.27
C GLY A 161 0.38 7.68 -14.77
N SER A 162 -0.57 8.20 -13.98
CA SER A 162 -0.45 8.20 -12.54
C SER A 162 -0.76 6.83 -11.95
N VAL A 163 0.19 6.26 -11.20
CA VAL A 163 -0.02 5.04 -10.42
C VAL A 163 -1.01 5.26 -9.27
N ALA A 164 -1.14 6.49 -8.79
CA ALA A 164 -2.10 6.92 -7.77
C ALA A 164 -3.48 7.34 -8.35
N GLY A 165 -3.63 7.36 -9.67
CA GLY A 165 -4.89 7.63 -10.38
C GLY A 165 -5.55 6.38 -10.95
N THR A 166 -6.55 6.55 -11.83
CA THR A 166 -7.26 5.45 -12.50
C THR A 166 -6.37 4.73 -13.51
N LEU A 167 -6.34 3.39 -13.53
CA LEU A 167 -5.53 2.64 -14.51
C LEU A 167 -5.90 2.90 -15.98
N SER A 168 -7.10 3.41 -16.25
CA SER A 168 -7.53 3.76 -17.61
C SER A 168 -6.89 5.05 -18.14
N SER A 169 -6.26 5.87 -17.29
CA SER A 169 -5.61 7.12 -17.70
C SER A 169 -4.20 6.92 -18.26
N PHE A 170 -3.66 5.70 -18.21
CA PHE A 170 -2.32 5.39 -18.73
C PHE A 170 -2.28 5.56 -20.25
N ASN A 171 -1.28 6.29 -20.73
CA ASN A 171 -1.00 6.52 -22.13
C ASN A 171 0.50 6.30 -22.43
N PRO A 172 0.87 5.22 -23.16
CA PRO A 172 -0.04 4.22 -23.74
C PRO A 172 -0.75 3.38 -22.68
N ARG A 173 -1.93 2.82 -23.03
CA ARG A 173 -2.67 1.94 -22.13
C ARG A 173 -1.84 0.72 -21.75
N LEU A 174 -2.06 0.20 -20.53
CA LEU A 174 -1.41 -1.03 -20.08
C LEU A 174 -1.71 -2.21 -21.04
N PRO A 175 -0.71 -3.03 -21.40
CA PRO A 175 -0.87 -4.13 -22.34
C PRO A 175 -1.99 -5.11 -21.95
N LYS A 176 -2.72 -5.65 -22.94
CA LYS A 176 -3.67 -6.75 -22.68
C LYS A 176 -2.90 -7.98 -22.17
N GLY A 177 -3.46 -8.64 -21.17
CA GLY A 177 -2.83 -9.83 -20.59
C GLY A 177 -2.90 -11.04 -21.53
N ILE A 178 -1.92 -11.94 -21.41
CA ILE A 178 -1.85 -13.22 -22.11
C ILE A 178 -2.04 -14.34 -21.08
N SER A 179 -3.01 -15.22 -21.34
CA SER A 179 -3.26 -16.39 -20.49
C SER A 179 -2.04 -17.32 -20.47
N GLY A 180 -1.74 -17.90 -19.31
CA GLY A 180 -0.59 -18.80 -19.15
C GLY A 180 0.78 -18.10 -19.09
N THR A 181 0.80 -16.80 -18.80
CA THR A 181 2.07 -16.08 -18.54
C THR A 181 2.78 -16.72 -17.33
N ASP A 182 4.06 -17.09 -17.51
CA ASP A 182 4.88 -17.70 -16.46
C ASP A 182 5.23 -16.67 -15.37
N LEU A 183 4.42 -16.62 -14.32
CA LEU A 183 4.60 -15.73 -13.17
C LEU A 183 5.95 -15.95 -12.45
N PRO A 184 6.41 -17.18 -12.19
CA PRO A 184 7.77 -17.41 -11.70
C PRO A 184 8.86 -16.82 -12.60
N ALA A 185 8.75 -16.96 -13.92
CA ALA A 185 9.72 -16.33 -14.83
C ALA A 185 9.70 -14.81 -14.72
N VAL A 186 8.51 -14.20 -14.73
CA VAL A 186 8.30 -12.74 -14.65
C VAL A 186 8.76 -12.16 -13.30
N THR A 187 8.47 -12.84 -12.19
CA THR A 187 8.68 -12.30 -10.84
C THR A 187 9.94 -12.81 -10.16
N GLY A 188 10.49 -13.95 -10.60
CA GLY A 188 11.60 -14.64 -9.92
C GLY A 188 11.20 -15.32 -8.61
N ILE A 189 9.92 -15.30 -8.27
CA ILE A 189 9.38 -15.88 -7.06
C ILE A 189 8.64 -17.16 -7.45
N LYS A 190 9.14 -18.31 -6.99
CA LYS A 190 8.38 -19.57 -7.07
C LYS A 190 7.11 -19.39 -6.24
N SER A 191 5.97 -19.85 -6.77
CA SER A 191 4.69 -19.75 -6.07
C SER A 191 4.85 -20.22 -4.63
N SER A 192 4.72 -19.29 -3.69
CA SER A 192 4.56 -19.63 -2.28
C SER A 192 3.28 -20.47 -2.14
N ASN A 193 3.27 -21.43 -1.22
CA ASN A 193 2.07 -22.19 -0.88
C ASN A 193 0.90 -21.21 -0.72
N GLN A 194 -0.18 -21.42 -1.49
CA GLN A 194 -1.37 -20.57 -1.47
C GLN A 194 -1.74 -20.23 -0.02
N ARG A 195 -1.86 -18.93 0.30
CA ARG A 195 -2.50 -18.53 1.57
C ARG A 195 -3.83 -19.28 1.66
N PRO A 196 -4.16 -19.94 2.78
CA PRO A 196 -5.37 -20.74 2.89
C PRO A 196 -6.58 -19.88 2.50
N LYS A 197 -7.28 -20.27 1.43
CA LYS A 197 -8.58 -19.67 1.10
C LYS A 197 -9.57 -20.27 2.10
N ILE A 198 -9.87 -19.52 3.16
CA ILE A 198 -10.95 -19.91 4.08
C ILE A 198 -12.26 -19.68 3.34
N SER A 199 -12.94 -20.77 2.94
CA SER A 199 -14.30 -20.73 2.41
C SER A 199 -15.23 -20.12 3.46
N LEU A 200 -16.05 -19.13 3.07
CA LEU A 200 -17.04 -18.53 3.96
C LEU A 200 -18.03 -19.58 4.48
N VAL A 201 -18.42 -20.53 3.62
CA VAL A 201 -19.30 -21.66 3.98
C VAL A 201 -18.63 -22.53 5.03
N ASP A 202 -17.35 -22.86 4.85
CA ASP A 202 -16.60 -23.70 5.79
C ASP A 202 -16.38 -22.97 7.13
N ALA A 203 -16.12 -21.66 7.07
CA ALA A 203 -16.01 -20.83 8.25
C ALA A 203 -17.34 -20.73 9.02
N GLN A 204 -18.45 -20.54 8.31
CA GLN A 204 -19.79 -20.51 8.90
C GLN A 204 -20.19 -21.85 9.49
N GLN A 205 -19.90 -22.96 8.81
CA GLN A 205 -20.10 -24.30 9.35
C GLN A 205 -19.27 -24.54 10.61
N LYS A 206 -17.96 -24.26 10.57
CA LYS A 206 -17.09 -24.38 11.75
C LYS A 206 -17.50 -23.45 12.89
N PHE A 207 -18.03 -22.28 12.59
CA PHE A 207 -18.54 -21.36 13.62
C PHE A 207 -19.85 -21.88 14.23
N SER A 208 -20.74 -22.46 13.41
CA SER A 208 -22.03 -23.01 13.87
C SER A 208 -21.88 -24.22 14.79
N THR A 209 -20.76 -24.94 14.70
CA THR A 209 -20.44 -26.08 15.58
C THR A 209 -19.74 -25.67 16.88
N LEU A 210 -19.40 -24.38 17.06
CA LEU A 210 -18.83 -23.91 18.32
C LEU A 210 -19.91 -23.94 19.43
N PRO A 211 -19.59 -24.43 20.63
CA PRO A 211 -20.54 -24.44 21.74
C PRO A 211 -20.93 -23.01 22.09
N LYS A 212 -22.24 -22.73 22.12
CA LYS A 212 -22.77 -21.43 22.53
C LYS A 212 -22.29 -21.16 23.96
N ARG A 213 -21.48 -20.11 24.16
CA ARG A 213 -21.13 -19.62 25.49
C ARG A 213 -22.44 -19.30 26.22
N LYS A 214 -22.69 -19.99 27.35
CA LYS A 214 -23.65 -19.49 28.34
C LYS A 214 -23.07 -18.18 28.87
N ILE A 215 -23.62 -17.06 28.41
CA ILE A 215 -23.35 -15.77 29.05
C ILE A 215 -23.93 -15.91 30.46
N ALA A 216 -23.06 -16.02 31.46
CA ALA A 216 -23.49 -15.95 32.85
C ALA A 216 -24.15 -14.57 33.02
N SER A 217 -25.44 -14.58 33.30
CA SER A 217 -26.18 -13.38 33.68
C SER A 217 -25.47 -12.79 34.89
N VAL A 218 -24.81 -11.65 34.72
CA VAL A 218 -24.33 -10.82 35.82
C VAL A 218 -25.56 -10.50 36.65
N LYS A 219 -25.72 -11.16 37.80
CA LYS A 219 -26.67 -10.71 38.82
C LYS A 219 -26.25 -9.29 39.18
N LYS A 220 -27.08 -8.32 38.79
CA LYS A 220 -27.04 -6.99 39.41
C LYS A 220 -27.48 -7.19 40.86
N ASP A 221 -26.52 -7.36 41.75
CA ASP A 221 -26.80 -7.20 43.17
C ASP A 221 -27.13 -5.72 43.40
N LYS A 222 -28.42 -5.47 43.61
CA LYS A 222 -28.92 -4.24 44.19
C LYS A 222 -28.73 -4.35 45.70
N ARG A 223 -27.77 -3.58 46.22
CA ARG A 223 -27.70 -2.88 47.52
C ARG A 223 -26.32 -3.02 48.15
#